data_AF-A0A7X6SYJ4-F1
#
_entry.id   AF-A0A7X6SYJ4-F1
#
_cell.length_a   1.000
_cell.length_b   1.000
_cell.length_c   1.000
_cell.angle_alpha   90.00
_cell.angle_beta   90.00
_cell.angle_gamma   90.00
#
_symmetry.space_group_name_H-M   'P 1'
#
loop_
_entity.id
_entity.type
_entity.pdbx_description
1 polymer ?
#
loop_
_entity_poly.entity_id
_entity_poly.type
_entity_poly.pdbx_seq_one_letter_code
_entity_poly.pdbx_strand_id
1 'polypeptide(L)'
;MSKFNGSYKRRIPSFIIYCGISALILCGCAAKSSFDMSRSEVSQSPADSEGVIQPSDLAASEAETTAVDQKAAKTVIAQEVTQDKDYTESEPRIFVQPSDSKHNLVLGIDFSMLPQGKSRLTVTTSKETRYDLERVDGNRLSLVMHDTRIGELLLKDIDTTEFQTAIEKIRPVYDKENRKVSLGIVMREVVPFHINQTDKNITVDFGVIMTKIQERKIVPLNMAGAEAKTLAAVLEPQSRQQLRPQAEIQAFSPSVNKKYAGKPLYLDFVNADVTHILRLINEVSEENIIWDPAIKGKKVSMILNNVPWDEALELILKNNELAKRYVGQNIVWITTKQKMVQILAEEEAETRKMEEKLEQERQKLIDQAKREVEDAPLLTEYLPVDFAKAEEVKEHIVVSKRGKITSDPRTNSIIINDTASFIEEAKNTVKRFDTPV
;
A
#
# COMPACT_ATOMS: atom_id res chain seq x y z
N MET A 1 -52.37 34.47 -14.55
CA MET A 1 -51.04 34.14 -13.97
C MET A 1 -50.34 33.14 -14.89
N SER A 2 -49.07 32.78 -14.62
CA SER A 2 -48.16 31.93 -15.44
C SER A 2 -48.82 30.67 -16.03
N LYS A 3 -48.55 30.15 -17.25
CA LYS A 3 -47.31 29.96 -18.05
C LYS A 3 -46.22 29.09 -17.41
N PHE A 4 -45.92 27.92 -18.01
CA PHE A 4 -44.55 27.43 -18.22
C PHE A 4 -44.49 26.35 -19.33
N ASN A 5 -43.39 26.34 -20.10
CA ASN A 5 -43.00 25.26 -21.03
C ASN A 5 -42.16 24.21 -20.24
N GLY A 6 -41.77 23.02 -20.71
CA GLY A 6 -41.79 22.46 -22.07
C GLY A 6 -40.39 22.47 -22.73
N SER A 7 -39.60 21.39 -22.56
CA SER A 7 -38.47 21.05 -23.45
C SER A 7 -37.96 19.62 -23.24
N TYR A 8 -37.71 18.88 -24.32
CA TYR A 8 -36.97 17.61 -24.33
C TYR A 8 -35.46 17.89 -24.47
N LYS A 9 -34.60 17.15 -23.75
CA LYS A 9 -33.17 17.03 -24.10
C LYS A 9 -32.80 15.61 -24.52
N ARG A 10 -32.55 15.45 -25.82
CA ARG A 10 -31.92 14.26 -26.40
C ARG A 10 -30.46 14.16 -25.92
N ARG A 11 -29.94 12.95 -25.70
CA ARG A 11 -28.50 12.69 -25.76
C ARG A 11 -28.15 12.07 -27.12
N ILE A 12 -26.95 12.35 -27.59
CA ILE A 12 -26.49 12.05 -28.95
C ILE A 12 -25.57 10.81 -28.89
N PRO A 13 -25.76 9.80 -29.75
CA PRO A 13 -24.75 8.78 -30.02
C PRO A 13 -23.73 9.32 -31.04
N SER A 14 -22.45 9.36 -30.68
CA SER A 14 -21.39 9.74 -31.62
C SER A 14 -20.98 8.55 -32.50
N PHE A 15 -21.16 8.68 -33.80
CA PHE A 15 -20.74 7.71 -34.82
C PHE A 15 -19.65 8.33 -35.70
N ILE A 16 -18.46 7.72 -35.73
CA ILE A 16 -17.39 7.94 -36.72
C ILE A 16 -16.85 6.52 -37.00
N ILE A 17 -16.93 5.88 -38.18
CA ILE A 17 -17.01 6.27 -39.61
C ILE A 17 -15.63 6.54 -40.23
N TYR A 18 -15.06 5.46 -40.80
CA TYR A 18 -13.99 5.40 -41.82
C TYR A 18 -12.58 5.81 -41.32
N CYS A 19 -11.48 5.43 -41.99
CA CYS A 19 -11.34 4.76 -43.30
C CYS A 19 -10.27 3.64 -43.27
N GLY A 20 -10.23 2.78 -44.30
CA GLY A 20 -9.22 1.73 -44.44
C GLY A 20 -8.51 1.76 -45.80
N ILE A 21 -7.18 1.54 -45.78
CA ILE A 21 -6.30 1.31 -46.94
C ILE A 21 -5.28 0.26 -46.46
N SER A 22 -5.05 -0.95 -47.00
CA SER A 22 -5.23 -1.56 -48.34
C SER A 22 -3.97 -1.62 -49.22
N ALA A 23 -3.01 -2.47 -48.85
CA ALA A 23 -2.02 -3.18 -49.71
C ALA A 23 -1.33 -4.25 -48.82
N LEU A 24 -1.17 -5.55 -49.12
CA LEU A 24 -1.10 -6.35 -50.35
C LEU A 24 0.28 -6.36 -51.05
N ILE A 25 1.20 -7.18 -50.52
CA ILE A 25 2.37 -7.75 -51.23
C ILE A 25 2.44 -9.26 -50.92
N LEU A 26 2.91 -10.05 -51.89
CA LEU A 26 2.99 -11.52 -51.91
C LEU A 26 4.45 -12.03 -51.91
N CYS A 27 4.62 -13.34 -51.69
CA CYS A 27 5.87 -14.11 -51.77
C CYS A 27 6.96 -13.81 -50.71
N GLY A 28 7.88 -14.75 -50.42
CA GLY A 28 7.93 -16.16 -50.83
C GLY A 28 9.33 -16.78 -50.85
N CYS A 29 9.38 -18.12 -50.88
CA CYS A 29 10.57 -18.98 -51.07
C CYS A 29 11.65 -19.00 -49.97
N ALA A 30 12.50 -20.03 -50.03
CA ALA A 30 13.58 -20.32 -49.09
C ALA A 30 14.86 -20.81 -49.81
N ALA A 31 16.03 -20.38 -49.34
CA ALA A 31 17.37 -20.96 -49.55
C ALA A 31 18.32 -20.27 -48.53
N LYS A 32 19.34 -20.88 -47.89
CA LYS A 32 20.41 -21.82 -48.31
C LYS A 32 21.54 -21.22 -49.17
N SER A 33 22.42 -20.44 -48.55
CA SER A 33 23.90 -20.46 -48.73
C SER A 33 24.55 -19.68 -47.58
N SER A 34 25.59 -20.11 -46.85
CA SER A 34 26.84 -20.85 -47.12
C SER A 34 28.05 -19.94 -47.40
N PHE A 35 28.70 -19.47 -46.32
CA PHE A 35 30.10 -19.01 -46.20
C PHE A 35 30.34 -18.84 -44.68
N ASP A 36 31.18 -19.57 -43.94
CA ASP A 36 32.41 -20.36 -44.17
C ASP A 36 33.72 -19.55 -44.11
N MET A 37 34.79 -20.24 -43.70
CA MET A 37 36.12 -19.80 -43.23
C MET A 37 36.16 -19.11 -41.85
N SER A 38 37.05 -19.48 -40.91
CA SER A 38 37.98 -20.64 -40.92
C SER A 38 38.66 -20.92 -39.57
N ARG A 39 38.88 -22.23 -39.29
CA ARG A 39 39.92 -22.83 -38.39
C ARG A 39 39.86 -22.50 -36.88
N SER A 40 40.39 -23.35 -35.98
CA SER A 40 41.23 -24.54 -36.17
C SER A 40 40.81 -25.76 -35.30
N GLU A 41 41.09 -26.96 -35.81
CA GLU A 41 40.84 -28.25 -35.14
C GLU A 41 42.00 -28.71 -34.23
N VAL A 42 41.72 -29.74 -33.39
CA VAL A 42 42.55 -30.90 -32.97
C VAL A 42 41.82 -31.51 -31.74
N SER A 43 41.16 -32.69 -31.75
CA SER A 43 41.53 -34.05 -32.19
C SER A 43 42.52 -34.72 -31.21
N GLN A 44 42.36 -35.95 -30.69
CA GLN A 44 41.34 -37.00 -30.85
C GLN A 44 41.35 -37.94 -29.61
N SER A 45 40.40 -38.89 -29.51
CA SER A 45 40.43 -40.03 -28.55
C SER A 45 41.01 -41.28 -29.25
N PRO A 46 41.50 -42.33 -28.54
CA PRO A 46 40.60 -43.47 -28.23
C PRO A 46 40.91 -44.34 -26.97
N ALA A 47 39.84 -44.97 -26.46
CA ALA A 47 39.63 -46.39 -26.05
C ALA A 47 40.62 -47.26 -25.21
N ASP A 48 40.01 -48.13 -24.40
CA ASP A 48 40.43 -49.44 -23.82
C ASP A 48 41.65 -49.50 -22.85
N SER A 49 41.72 -50.35 -21.81
CA SER A 49 41.11 -51.69 -21.59
C SER A 49 40.86 -52.10 -20.11
N GLU A 50 40.35 -53.33 -19.93
CA GLU A 50 39.81 -54.08 -18.77
C GLU A 50 40.61 -54.16 -17.43
N GLY A 51 39.92 -54.54 -16.33
CA GLY A 51 40.54 -55.31 -15.23
C GLY A 51 39.89 -55.29 -13.82
N VAL A 52 39.07 -56.31 -13.49
CA VAL A 52 38.90 -57.10 -12.20
C VAL A 52 39.30 -56.48 -10.83
N ILE A 53 38.64 -56.68 -9.66
CA ILE A 53 37.88 -57.82 -9.06
C ILE A 53 36.71 -57.31 -8.17
N GLN A 54 35.71 -58.16 -7.86
CA GLN A 54 34.51 -57.88 -7.02
C GLN A 54 34.54 -58.52 -5.60
N PRO A 55 33.55 -58.27 -4.69
CA PRO A 55 33.65 -58.52 -3.24
C PRO A 55 32.98 -59.81 -2.72
N SER A 56 33.09 -60.04 -1.40
CA SER A 56 32.45 -61.07 -0.55
C SER A 56 32.67 -60.70 0.93
N ASP A 57 31.90 -61.07 1.96
CA ASP A 57 30.53 -61.60 2.15
C ASP A 57 30.16 -61.37 3.64
N LEU A 58 28.95 -60.97 4.05
CA LEU A 58 27.71 -61.76 4.28
C LEU A 58 27.65 -62.54 5.62
N ALA A 59 26.43 -62.67 6.17
CA ALA A 59 25.95 -63.62 7.21
C ALA A 59 26.10 -63.32 8.73
N ALA A 60 24.97 -62.91 9.30
CA ALA A 60 24.32 -63.21 10.60
C ALA A 60 24.89 -64.25 11.60
N SER A 61 24.60 -64.01 12.89
CA SER A 61 24.04 -65.00 13.85
C SER A 61 23.48 -64.33 15.12
N GLU A 62 22.80 -65.10 15.98
CA GLU A 62 21.98 -64.66 17.14
C GLU A 62 22.55 -65.15 18.50
N ALA A 63 21.85 -64.85 19.61
CA ALA A 63 21.96 -65.49 20.95
C ALA A 63 23.24 -65.21 21.79
N GLU A 64 23.29 -65.31 23.14
CA GLU A 64 22.26 -65.51 24.19
C GLU A 64 22.77 -65.13 25.61
N THR A 65 21.90 -64.63 26.51
CA THR A 65 22.05 -64.60 28.00
C THR A 65 23.28 -63.86 28.60
N THR A 66 23.52 -63.60 29.90
CA THR A 66 22.79 -63.60 31.22
C THR A 66 23.09 -62.22 31.88
N ALA A 67 22.21 -61.45 32.53
CA ALA A 67 21.35 -61.67 33.71
C ALA A 67 22.08 -61.67 35.09
N VAL A 68 21.53 -60.93 36.09
CA VAL A 68 21.81 -60.97 37.56
C VAL A 68 23.15 -60.32 38.02
N ASP A 69 23.28 -59.49 39.09
CA ASP A 69 22.31 -58.88 40.02
C ASP A 69 22.72 -57.44 40.51
N GLN A 70 21.83 -56.87 41.35
CA GLN A 70 21.93 -55.66 42.19
C GLN A 70 23.05 -55.79 43.28
N LYS A 71 23.39 -54.81 44.15
CA LYS A 71 22.54 -53.87 44.92
C LYS A 71 23.39 -52.85 45.72
N ALA A 72 22.81 -51.69 46.04
CA ALA A 72 22.99 -50.76 47.19
C ALA A 72 24.35 -50.65 47.95
N ALA A 73 24.83 -49.48 48.42
CA ALA A 73 24.46 -48.05 48.34
C ALA A 73 25.65 -47.22 48.95
N LYS A 74 25.63 -46.08 49.68
CA LYS A 74 24.62 -45.19 50.31
C LYS A 74 25.27 -43.85 50.76
N THR A 75 24.72 -42.67 50.34
CA THR A 75 24.93 -41.32 50.97
C THR A 75 26.37 -40.75 50.81
N VAL A 76 26.67 -39.45 50.60
CA VAL A 76 26.32 -38.17 51.26
C VAL A 76 26.13 -37.07 50.17
N ILE A 77 24.94 -36.49 49.98
CA ILE A 77 24.44 -35.21 50.54
C ILE A 77 25.36 -33.99 50.32
N ALA A 78 24.98 -33.15 49.35
CA ALA A 78 25.17 -31.70 49.37
C ALA A 78 23.94 -31.06 48.71
N GLN A 79 23.47 -29.92 49.20
CA GLN A 79 22.25 -29.25 48.71
C GLN A 79 22.60 -27.87 48.15
N GLU A 80 22.04 -27.54 46.98
CA GLU A 80 21.70 -26.15 46.66
C GLU A 80 20.18 -26.02 46.67
N VAL A 81 19.68 -24.94 47.28
CA VAL A 81 18.24 -24.71 47.48
C VAL A 81 17.87 -23.37 46.86
N THR A 82 17.38 -23.39 45.63
CA THR A 82 16.69 -22.24 45.04
C THR A 82 15.28 -22.17 45.62
N GLN A 83 14.99 -21.10 46.36
CA GLN A 83 13.68 -20.87 46.97
C GLN A 83 12.67 -20.35 45.94
N ASP A 84 11.78 -21.23 45.46
CA ASP A 84 10.50 -20.76 44.94
C ASP A 84 9.67 -20.18 46.09
N LYS A 85 9.23 -18.93 45.93
CA LYS A 85 8.33 -18.27 46.88
C LYS A 85 6.90 -18.53 46.46
N ASP A 86 6.20 -19.33 47.24
CA ASP A 86 4.77 -19.53 47.12
C ASP A 86 4.04 -18.23 47.50
N TYR A 87 3.21 -17.70 46.59
CA TYR A 87 2.48 -16.44 46.78
C TYR A 87 1.01 -16.75 47.07
N THR A 88 0.70 -17.03 48.34
CA THR A 88 -0.67 -17.19 48.79
C THR A 88 -1.47 -15.90 48.60
N GLU A 89 -2.48 -15.95 47.73
CA GLU A 89 -3.31 -14.82 47.33
C GLU A 89 -4.18 -14.27 48.47
N SER A 90 -4.01 -12.99 48.81
CA SER A 90 -4.78 -12.32 49.88
C SER A 90 -6.12 -11.79 49.35
N GLU A 91 -7.14 -12.64 49.38
CA GLU A 91 -8.49 -12.30 48.89
C GLU A 91 -9.19 -11.22 49.73
N PRO A 92 -9.97 -10.35 49.07
CA PRO A 92 -11.42 -10.48 49.24
C PRO A 92 -12.16 -10.60 47.89
N ARG A 93 -12.36 -11.83 47.40
CA ARG A 93 -13.14 -12.09 46.17
C ARG A 93 -14.64 -11.98 46.45
N ILE A 94 -15.35 -11.17 45.65
CA ILE A 94 -16.81 -11.02 45.72
C ILE A 94 -17.47 -12.09 44.85
N PHE A 95 -17.58 -13.31 45.38
CA PHE A 95 -18.26 -14.40 44.69
C PHE A 95 -19.79 -14.18 44.65
N VAL A 96 -20.32 -13.91 43.46
CA VAL A 96 -21.78 -14.01 43.22
C VAL A 96 -22.15 -15.49 43.22
N GLN A 97 -23.03 -15.91 44.13
CA GLN A 97 -23.49 -17.31 44.18
C GLN A 97 -24.28 -17.67 42.92
N PRO A 98 -24.04 -18.84 42.30
CA PRO A 98 -24.78 -19.26 41.11
C PRO A 98 -26.22 -19.59 41.46
N SER A 99 -27.14 -18.69 41.10
CA SER A 99 -28.59 -18.99 41.12
C SER A 99 -28.96 -19.89 39.95
N ASP A 100 -30.01 -20.71 40.12
CA ASP A 100 -30.43 -21.73 39.14
C ASP A 100 -31.16 -21.11 37.92
N SER A 101 -30.38 -20.36 37.15
CA SER A 101 -30.81 -19.65 35.94
C SER A 101 -30.55 -20.49 34.69
N LYS A 102 -31.51 -20.44 33.75
CA LYS A 102 -31.38 -21.08 32.42
C LYS A 102 -30.32 -20.44 31.51
N HIS A 103 -29.78 -19.29 31.89
CA HIS A 103 -28.76 -18.55 31.13
C HIS A 103 -27.40 -18.63 31.81
N ASN A 104 -26.33 -18.43 31.05
CA ASN A 104 -24.98 -18.36 31.61
C ASN A 104 -24.75 -17.00 32.28
N LEU A 105 -23.99 -16.99 33.37
CA LEU A 105 -23.68 -15.81 34.18
C LEU A 105 -22.17 -15.72 34.39
N VAL A 106 -21.58 -14.56 34.10
CA VAL A 106 -20.22 -14.20 34.56
C VAL A 106 -20.28 -13.97 36.07
N LEU A 107 -19.53 -14.78 36.81
CA LEU A 107 -19.43 -14.76 38.27
C LEU A 107 -18.28 -13.88 38.76
N GLY A 108 -17.23 -13.71 37.94
CA GLY A 108 -16.05 -12.89 38.24
C GLY A 108 -15.25 -12.57 36.98
N ILE A 109 -14.55 -11.43 37.00
CA ILE A 109 -13.54 -11.03 36.01
C ILE A 109 -12.32 -10.62 36.83
N ASP A 110 -11.31 -11.48 36.83
CA ASP A 110 -10.18 -11.44 37.76
C ASP A 110 -8.87 -11.27 37.00
N PHE A 111 -7.94 -10.48 37.57
CA PHE A 111 -6.64 -10.18 36.98
C PHE A 111 -5.54 -10.58 37.95
N SER A 112 -4.61 -11.44 37.51
CA SER A 112 -3.48 -11.90 38.32
C SER A 112 -2.14 -11.71 37.61
N MET A 113 -1.13 -11.36 38.39
CA MET A 113 0.25 -11.20 37.93
C MET A 113 0.98 -12.53 38.09
N LEU A 114 1.58 -13.02 37.00
CA LEU A 114 2.36 -14.25 36.99
C LEU A 114 3.87 -13.91 37.10
N PRO A 115 4.71 -14.85 37.58
CA PRO A 115 6.15 -14.68 37.60
C PRO A 115 6.72 -14.23 36.25
N GLN A 116 7.85 -13.50 36.29
CA GLN A 116 8.55 -12.92 35.14
C GLN A 116 7.80 -11.78 34.41
N GLY A 117 6.71 -11.23 34.97
CA GLY A 117 5.99 -10.08 34.37
C GLY A 117 4.97 -10.47 33.30
N LYS A 118 4.57 -11.74 33.27
CA LYS A 118 3.38 -12.23 32.54
C LYS A 118 2.12 -11.81 33.29
N SER A 119 0.99 -11.68 32.60
CA SER A 119 -0.29 -11.36 33.26
C SER A 119 -1.42 -12.26 32.76
N ARG A 120 -2.29 -12.67 33.67
CA ARG A 120 -3.41 -13.58 33.42
C ARG A 120 -4.73 -12.86 33.66
N LEU A 121 -5.60 -12.88 32.65
CA LEU A 121 -7.02 -12.53 32.80
C LEU A 121 -7.81 -13.82 32.96
N THR A 122 -8.61 -13.93 34.01
CA THR A 122 -9.50 -15.06 34.26
C THR A 122 -10.95 -14.58 34.26
N VAL A 123 -11.80 -15.16 33.44
CA VAL A 123 -13.24 -14.91 33.43
C VAL A 123 -13.94 -16.15 33.96
N THR A 124 -14.55 -16.03 35.13
CA THR A 124 -15.27 -17.12 35.79
C THR A 124 -16.73 -17.07 35.39
N THR A 125 -17.28 -18.19 34.89
CA THR A 125 -18.63 -18.32 34.36
C THR A 125 -19.37 -19.50 35.01
N SER A 126 -20.70 -19.46 35.01
CA SER A 126 -21.52 -20.48 35.68
C SER A 126 -21.53 -21.85 34.99
N LYS A 127 -21.34 -21.86 33.67
CA LYS A 127 -21.42 -23.00 32.75
C LYS A 127 -20.46 -22.73 31.58
N GLU A 128 -20.14 -23.74 30.78
CA GLU A 128 -19.32 -23.53 29.58
C GLU A 128 -20.01 -22.52 28.63
N THR A 129 -19.24 -21.60 28.05
CA THR A 129 -19.77 -20.57 27.13
C THR A 129 -19.03 -20.57 25.80
N ARG A 130 -19.72 -20.15 24.75
CA ARG A 130 -19.09 -19.86 23.46
C ARG A 130 -18.57 -18.43 23.49
N TYR A 131 -17.29 -18.25 23.15
CA TYR A 131 -16.68 -16.95 23.01
C TYR A 131 -16.07 -16.79 21.61
N ASP A 132 -16.07 -15.55 21.11
CA ASP A 132 -15.20 -15.11 20.02
C ASP A 132 -14.11 -14.23 20.64
N LEU A 133 -12.87 -14.33 20.14
CA LEU A 133 -11.74 -13.52 20.59
C LEU A 133 -11.09 -12.81 19.40
N GLU A 134 -11.40 -11.54 19.22
CA GLU A 134 -10.96 -10.74 18.07
C GLU A 134 -9.99 -9.63 18.47
N ARG A 135 -8.93 -9.44 17.68
CA ARG A 135 -8.01 -8.30 17.83
C ARG A 135 -8.56 -7.12 17.03
N VAL A 136 -9.26 -6.22 17.70
CA VAL A 136 -9.97 -5.06 17.09
C VAL A 136 -8.98 -3.98 16.61
N ASP A 137 -7.85 -3.85 17.29
CA ASP A 137 -6.78 -2.89 16.99
C ASP A 137 -5.45 -3.46 17.52
N GLY A 138 -4.31 -2.93 17.09
CA GLY A 138 -2.97 -3.43 17.48
C GLY A 138 -2.83 -3.62 18.99
N ASN A 139 -3.31 -2.66 19.78
CA ASN A 139 -3.29 -2.69 21.24
C ASN A 139 -4.64 -3.07 21.91
N ARG A 140 -5.64 -3.56 21.15
CA ARG A 140 -6.98 -3.88 21.71
C ARG A 140 -7.48 -5.25 21.30
N LEU A 141 -7.86 -6.03 22.32
CA LEU A 141 -8.41 -7.37 22.20
C LEU A 141 -9.86 -7.35 22.72
N SER A 142 -10.78 -8.00 22.03
CA SER A 142 -12.20 -8.09 22.38
C SER A 142 -12.60 -9.54 22.58
N LEU A 143 -12.88 -9.92 23.83
CA LEU A 143 -13.44 -11.23 24.18
C LEU A 143 -14.96 -11.09 24.29
N VAL A 144 -15.70 -11.68 23.34
CA VAL A 144 -17.17 -11.60 23.25
C VAL A 144 -17.78 -12.94 23.63
N MET A 145 -18.53 -12.99 24.73
CA MET A 145 -19.25 -14.20 25.20
C MET A 145 -20.73 -14.12 24.82
N HIS A 146 -21.24 -15.15 24.15
CA HIS A 146 -22.64 -15.22 23.67
C HIS A 146 -23.58 -15.82 24.71
N ASP A 147 -24.88 -15.50 24.63
CA ASP A 147 -25.96 -15.96 25.52
C ASP A 147 -25.64 -15.89 27.03
N THR A 148 -24.79 -14.93 27.38
CA THR A 148 -24.18 -14.76 28.70
C THR A 148 -24.66 -13.44 29.31
N ARG A 149 -24.87 -13.44 30.62
CA ARG A 149 -25.21 -12.26 31.43
C ARG A 149 -24.05 -11.91 32.36
N ILE A 150 -24.02 -10.67 32.85
CA ILE A 150 -23.05 -10.19 33.83
C ILE A 150 -23.77 -9.32 34.86
N GLY A 151 -23.35 -9.41 36.13
CA GLY A 151 -23.90 -8.56 37.20
C GLY A 151 -23.40 -7.11 37.10
N GLU A 152 -24.22 -6.14 37.50
CA GLU A 152 -23.89 -4.72 37.32
C GLU A 152 -22.64 -4.28 38.12
N LEU A 153 -22.28 -4.98 39.20
CA LEU A 153 -21.03 -4.78 39.94
C LEU A 153 -19.78 -5.13 39.11
N LEU A 154 -19.90 -6.04 38.14
CA LEU A 154 -18.84 -6.49 37.24
C LEU A 154 -18.82 -5.70 35.92
N LEU A 155 -19.60 -4.61 35.79
CA LEU A 155 -19.55 -3.66 34.66
C LEU A 155 -18.57 -2.50 34.88
N LYS A 156 -17.77 -2.55 35.94
CA LYS A 156 -16.77 -1.52 36.26
C LYS A 156 -15.48 -1.75 35.46
N ASP A 157 -14.96 -0.68 34.87
CA ASP A 157 -13.60 -0.64 34.31
C ASP A 157 -12.57 -1.11 35.37
N ILE A 158 -11.77 -2.12 35.03
CA ILE A 158 -10.60 -2.54 35.82
C ILE A 158 -9.38 -1.84 35.23
N ASP A 159 -8.66 -1.07 36.05
CA ASP A 159 -7.49 -0.31 35.64
C ASP A 159 -6.22 -0.97 36.19
N THR A 160 -5.27 -1.30 35.31
CA THR A 160 -4.00 -1.96 35.68
C THR A 160 -2.79 -1.06 35.40
N THR A 161 -3.01 0.25 35.20
CA THR A 161 -1.98 1.23 34.82
C THR A 161 -0.81 1.34 35.80
N GLU A 162 -0.98 0.98 37.07
CA GLU A 162 0.08 1.01 38.09
C GLU A 162 0.94 -0.29 38.13
N PHE A 163 0.48 -1.39 37.52
CA PHE A 163 1.17 -2.69 37.58
C PHE A 163 2.07 -2.94 36.37
N GLN A 164 3.24 -3.55 36.59
CA GLN A 164 4.23 -3.88 35.54
C GLN A 164 3.78 -5.10 34.71
N THR A 165 2.75 -4.91 33.89
CA THR A 165 1.98 -5.97 33.23
C THR A 165 1.55 -5.55 31.82
N ALA A 166 1.22 -6.52 30.98
CA ALA A 166 0.88 -6.28 29.58
C ALA A 166 -0.50 -5.63 29.36
N ILE A 167 -1.42 -5.79 30.31
CA ILE A 167 -2.74 -5.16 30.27
C ILE A 167 -2.62 -3.75 30.88
N GLU A 168 -3.20 -2.76 30.21
CA GLU A 168 -3.41 -1.40 30.73
C GLU A 168 -4.79 -1.27 31.38
N LYS A 169 -5.83 -1.82 30.74
CA LYS A 169 -7.22 -1.64 31.16
C LYS A 169 -8.15 -2.74 30.63
N ILE A 170 -9.15 -3.13 31.42
CA ILE A 170 -10.21 -4.07 31.01
C ILE A 170 -11.55 -3.37 31.15
N ARG A 171 -12.32 -3.30 30.06
CA ARG A 171 -13.67 -2.73 30.01
C ARG A 171 -14.72 -3.79 29.70
N PRO A 172 -15.44 -4.30 30.70
CA PRO A 172 -16.62 -5.13 30.48
C PRO A 172 -17.82 -4.30 29.99
N VAL A 173 -18.48 -4.76 28.93
CA VAL A 173 -19.70 -4.16 28.35
C VAL A 173 -20.76 -5.24 28.22
N TYR A 174 -22.02 -4.93 28.54
CA TYR A 174 -23.14 -5.87 28.40
C TYR A 174 -24.20 -5.35 27.45
N ASP A 175 -24.41 -6.08 26.36
CA ASP A 175 -25.52 -5.89 25.44
C ASP A 175 -26.75 -6.63 25.97
N LYS A 176 -27.73 -5.86 26.45
CA LYS A 176 -29.01 -6.35 26.99
C LYS A 176 -29.95 -6.89 25.89
N GLU A 177 -29.79 -6.48 24.63
CA GLU A 177 -30.64 -6.90 23.51
C GLU A 177 -30.13 -8.22 22.90
N ASN A 178 -28.86 -8.28 22.53
CA ASN A 178 -28.23 -9.46 21.93
C ASN A 178 -27.77 -10.50 22.97
N ARG A 179 -27.84 -10.18 24.27
CA ARG A 179 -27.37 -11.03 25.39
C ARG A 179 -25.88 -11.40 25.27
N LYS A 180 -25.04 -10.43 24.94
CA LYS A 180 -23.59 -10.61 24.77
C LYS A 180 -22.81 -9.81 25.80
N VAL A 181 -21.75 -10.40 26.35
CA VAL A 181 -20.81 -9.72 27.24
C VAL A 181 -19.49 -9.56 26.50
N SER A 182 -19.06 -8.33 26.27
CA SER A 182 -17.82 -8.02 25.54
C SER A 182 -16.80 -7.38 26.49
N LEU A 183 -15.66 -8.03 26.68
CA LEU A 183 -14.52 -7.47 27.42
C LEU A 183 -13.56 -6.82 26.43
N GLY A 184 -13.56 -5.49 26.39
CA GLY A 184 -12.56 -4.70 25.69
C GLY A 184 -11.28 -4.59 26.52
N ILE A 185 -10.27 -5.34 26.17
CA ILE A 185 -8.97 -5.42 26.85
C ILE A 185 -7.99 -4.51 26.09
N VAL A 186 -7.51 -3.46 26.76
CA VAL A 186 -6.45 -2.58 26.26
C VAL A 186 -5.13 -3.10 26.79
N MET A 187 -4.22 -3.46 25.89
CA MET A 187 -2.83 -3.80 26.18
C MET A 187 -1.96 -2.54 26.13
N ARG A 188 -0.81 -2.57 26.79
CA ARG A 188 0.21 -1.50 26.72
C ARG A 188 1.04 -1.60 25.44
N GLU A 189 1.44 -2.82 25.09
CA GLU A 189 2.20 -3.16 23.90
C GLU A 189 1.70 -4.48 23.30
N VAL A 190 2.11 -4.76 22.06
CA VAL A 190 1.64 -5.86 21.21
C VAL A 190 2.26 -7.19 21.68
N VAL A 191 1.84 -7.70 22.84
CA VAL A 191 2.29 -8.98 23.38
C VAL A 191 1.60 -10.18 22.69
N PRO A 192 2.25 -11.36 22.66
CA PRO A 192 1.56 -12.62 22.41
C PRO A 192 0.64 -12.96 23.59
N PHE A 193 -0.46 -13.65 23.31
CA PHE A 193 -1.37 -14.19 24.32
C PHE A 193 -1.77 -15.62 23.99
N HIS A 194 -2.04 -16.43 25.01
CA HIS A 194 -2.56 -17.79 24.89
C HIS A 194 -3.91 -17.86 25.60
N ILE A 195 -4.93 -18.42 24.95
CA ILE A 195 -6.25 -18.63 25.57
C ILE A 195 -6.44 -20.11 25.89
N ASN A 196 -6.88 -20.39 27.12
CA ASN A 196 -7.24 -21.71 27.60
C ASN A 196 -8.68 -21.66 28.13
N GLN A 197 -9.55 -22.54 27.66
CA GLN A 197 -10.90 -22.72 28.20
C GLN A 197 -10.97 -23.99 29.04
N THR A 198 -11.76 -23.94 30.10
CA THR A 198 -12.23 -25.07 30.91
C THR A 198 -13.73 -24.85 31.15
N ASP A 199 -14.45 -25.88 31.61
CA ASP A 199 -15.91 -25.96 31.79
C ASP A 199 -16.60 -24.73 32.41
N LYS A 200 -15.85 -23.92 33.16
CA LYS A 200 -16.32 -22.70 33.86
C LYS A 200 -15.43 -21.48 33.69
N ASN A 201 -14.18 -21.65 33.25
CA ASN A 201 -13.17 -20.59 33.28
C ASN A 201 -12.59 -20.36 31.87
N ILE A 202 -12.55 -19.10 31.45
CA ILE A 202 -11.75 -18.66 30.30
C ILE A 202 -10.53 -17.92 30.84
N THR A 203 -9.34 -18.42 30.51
CA THR A 203 -8.06 -17.90 30.98
C THR A 203 -7.26 -17.38 29.79
N VAL A 204 -6.84 -16.11 29.82
CA VAL A 204 -6.00 -15.49 28.79
C VAL A 204 -4.66 -15.08 29.40
N ASP A 205 -3.60 -15.78 28.99
CA ASP A 205 -2.23 -15.61 29.47
C ASP A 205 -1.43 -14.74 28.50
N PHE A 206 -1.14 -13.52 28.93
CA PHE A 206 -0.37 -12.53 28.18
C PHE A 206 1.13 -12.65 28.47
N GLY A 207 1.94 -12.49 27.42
CA GLY A 207 3.39 -12.50 27.48
C GLY A 207 3.99 -11.36 28.31
N VAL A 208 5.31 -11.42 28.49
CA VAL A 208 6.08 -10.38 29.19
C VAL A 208 6.15 -9.10 28.35
N ILE A 209 6.15 -7.95 29.02
CA ILE A 209 6.46 -6.66 28.37
C ILE A 209 7.96 -6.44 28.29
N MET A 210 8.44 -5.92 27.17
CA MET A 210 9.85 -5.55 26.98
C MET A 210 10.11 -4.09 27.40
N THR A 211 9.10 -3.22 27.40
CA THR A 211 9.25 -1.81 27.79
C THR A 211 9.22 -1.64 29.31
N LYS A 212 10.34 -1.20 29.90
CA LYS A 212 10.41 -0.88 31.33
C LYS A 212 9.63 0.41 31.63
N ILE A 213 8.57 0.29 32.43
CA ILE A 213 7.72 1.41 32.86
C ILE A 213 8.55 2.43 33.66
N GLN A 214 8.44 3.71 33.29
CA GLN A 214 8.97 4.80 34.10
C GLN A 214 8.02 5.07 35.27
N GLU A 215 8.45 4.72 36.48
CA GLU A 215 7.78 5.10 37.72
C GLU A 215 7.62 6.63 37.76
N ARG A 216 6.37 7.11 37.82
CA ARG A 216 6.08 8.53 38.04
C ARG A 216 6.44 8.87 39.48
N LYS A 217 7.73 9.16 39.72
CA LYS A 217 8.25 9.57 41.03
C LYS A 217 7.43 10.75 41.53
N ILE A 218 6.56 10.48 42.50
CA ILE A 218 5.71 11.50 43.12
C ILE A 218 6.66 12.47 43.81
N VAL A 219 6.82 13.67 43.23
CA VAL A 219 7.53 14.75 43.90
C VAL A 219 6.65 15.18 45.07
N PRO A 220 7.09 15.01 46.34
CA PRO A 220 6.30 15.50 47.45
C PRO A 220 6.19 17.02 47.31
N LEU A 221 4.98 17.57 47.44
CA LEU A 221 4.83 19.02 47.52
C LEU A 221 5.50 19.46 48.82
N ASN A 222 6.67 20.09 48.70
CA ASN A 222 7.32 20.74 49.83
C ASN A 222 6.35 21.74 50.46
N MET A 223 6.15 21.62 51.77
CA MET A 223 5.34 22.56 52.55
C MET A 223 6.02 23.94 52.62
N ALA A 224 5.88 24.73 51.57
CA ALA A 224 6.20 26.16 51.58
C ALA A 224 5.10 26.90 52.35
N GLY A 225 5.29 27.07 53.65
CA GLY A 225 4.40 27.86 54.49
C GLY A 225 4.45 29.34 54.14
N ALA A 226 3.33 29.91 53.73
CA ALA A 226 3.09 31.34 53.66
C ALA A 226 1.63 31.62 54.06
N GLU A 227 1.41 32.47 55.05
CA GLU A 227 0.08 32.77 55.57
C GLU A 227 -0.65 33.81 54.69
N ALA A 228 -1.92 33.56 54.36
CA ALA A 228 -2.83 34.59 53.85
C ALA A 228 -4.29 34.24 54.19
N LYS A 229 -4.88 34.95 55.16
CA LYS A 229 -6.27 34.78 55.59
C LYS A 229 -7.05 36.10 55.47
N THR A 230 -7.73 36.29 54.34
CA THR A 230 -8.77 37.32 54.09
C THR A 230 -9.54 36.86 52.83
N LEU A 231 -10.84 36.55 52.88
CA LEU A 231 -12.03 37.40 53.05
C LEU A 231 -12.48 38.17 51.78
N ALA A 232 -13.42 37.53 51.07
CA ALA A 232 -14.68 38.07 50.53
C ALA A 232 -14.73 39.07 49.34
N ALA A 233 -15.65 38.75 48.42
CA ALA A 233 -16.27 39.60 47.36
C ALA A 233 -15.31 40.06 46.22
N VAL A 234 -15.74 40.34 44.98
CA VAL A 234 -17.00 40.96 44.49
C VAL A 234 -17.38 40.46 43.07
N LEU A 235 -18.65 40.06 42.89
CA LEU A 235 -19.51 40.05 41.67
C LEU A 235 -19.10 39.33 40.36
N GLU A 236 -20.12 39.17 39.50
CA GLU A 236 -20.19 38.43 38.23
C GLU A 236 -19.95 39.36 37.00
N PRO A 237 -20.38 38.98 35.77
CA PRO A 237 -19.71 38.08 34.83
C PRO A 237 -19.29 38.82 33.55
N GLN A 238 -18.78 38.11 32.52
CA GLN A 238 -19.14 38.23 31.10
C GLN A 238 -18.10 37.56 30.19
N SER A 239 -18.55 37.16 28.99
CA SER A 239 -17.79 36.44 27.98
C SER A 239 -16.71 37.27 27.27
N ARG A 240 -15.59 36.63 26.92
CA ARG A 240 -15.08 36.65 25.52
C ARG A 240 -14.19 35.45 25.20
N GLN A 241 -14.22 35.04 23.93
CA GLN A 241 -13.38 33.99 23.38
C GLN A 241 -11.96 34.53 23.18
N GLN A 242 -10.93 33.69 23.36
CA GLN A 242 -9.66 33.85 22.66
C GLN A 242 -9.02 32.48 22.39
N LEU A 243 -8.37 32.38 21.23
CA LEU A 243 -8.02 31.10 20.61
C LEU A 243 -6.83 30.44 21.31
N ARG A 244 -6.90 29.12 21.52
CA ARG A 244 -5.70 28.29 21.61
C ARG A 244 -5.39 27.74 20.21
N PRO A 245 -4.17 27.91 19.67
CA PRO A 245 -3.81 27.30 18.40
C PRO A 245 -3.90 25.77 18.48
N GLN A 246 -4.67 25.16 17.60
CA GLN A 246 -4.53 23.73 17.31
C GLN A 246 -3.28 23.54 16.47
N ALA A 247 -2.17 23.21 17.13
CA ALA A 247 -1.03 22.60 16.44
C ALA A 247 -1.40 21.16 16.09
N GLU A 248 -2.12 20.98 14.97
CA GLU A 248 -2.28 19.66 14.37
C GLU A 248 -0.91 19.13 13.98
N ILE A 249 -0.39 18.18 14.76
CA ILE A 249 0.62 17.25 14.23
C ILE A 249 -0.14 16.31 13.31
N GLN A 250 -0.31 16.72 12.05
CA GLN A 250 -0.95 15.91 11.02
C GLN A 250 -0.09 14.66 10.81
N ALA A 251 -0.54 13.54 11.38
CA ALA A 251 0.13 12.26 11.23
C ALA A 251 0.18 11.88 9.75
N PHE A 252 1.39 11.83 9.19
CA PHE A 252 1.61 11.68 7.76
C PHE A 252 1.08 10.33 7.30
N SER A 253 -0.13 10.34 6.72
CA SER A 253 -0.87 9.15 6.33
C SER A 253 -0.82 8.98 4.81
N PRO A 254 0.20 8.30 4.24
CA PRO A 254 0.26 7.97 2.82
C PRO A 254 -0.70 6.83 2.45
N SER A 255 -1.90 6.82 3.03
CA SER A 255 -2.98 5.87 2.76
C SER A 255 -3.68 6.22 1.45
N VAL A 256 -2.93 6.12 0.35
CA VAL A 256 -3.51 5.75 -0.93
C VAL A 256 -4.20 4.41 -0.68
N ASN A 257 -5.54 4.36 -0.79
CA ASN A 257 -6.33 3.15 -0.51
C ASN A 257 -6.12 2.08 -1.58
N LYS A 258 -4.92 1.48 -1.55
CA LYS A 258 -4.47 0.40 -2.40
C LYS A 258 -5.19 -0.87 -1.94
N LYS A 259 -6.21 -1.26 -2.69
CA LYS A 259 -6.92 -2.51 -2.46
C LYS A 259 -6.00 -3.68 -2.82
N TYR A 260 -5.57 -4.42 -1.81
CA TYR A 260 -4.95 -5.72 -2.02
C TYR A 260 -6.02 -6.74 -2.43
N ALA A 261 -5.66 -7.63 -3.34
CA ALA A 261 -6.58 -8.58 -3.97
C ALA A 261 -6.00 -10.00 -4.10
N GLY A 262 -4.77 -10.21 -3.61
CA GLY A 262 -4.12 -11.52 -3.63
C GLY A 262 -4.84 -12.55 -2.74
N LYS A 263 -4.66 -13.82 -3.09
CA LYS A 263 -5.00 -14.96 -2.21
C LYS A 263 -4.31 -14.75 -0.85
N PRO A 264 -5.01 -14.96 0.28
CA PRO A 264 -4.38 -14.85 1.60
C PRO A 264 -3.39 -15.99 1.82
N LEU A 265 -2.32 -15.72 2.55
CA LEU A 265 -1.29 -16.69 2.93
C LEU A 265 -0.98 -16.67 4.43
N TYR A 266 -0.43 -17.79 4.90
CA TYR A 266 0.23 -17.93 6.19
C TYR A 266 1.70 -18.25 5.93
N LEU A 267 2.63 -17.45 6.47
CA LEU A 267 4.07 -17.64 6.31
C LEU A 267 4.81 -17.29 7.60
N ASP A 268 5.71 -18.17 8.04
CA ASP A 268 6.62 -17.95 9.15
C ASP A 268 8.06 -18.09 8.63
N PHE A 269 8.86 -17.04 8.82
CA PHE A 269 10.26 -17.00 8.39
C PHE A 269 11.15 -16.45 9.50
N VAL A 270 12.25 -17.16 9.75
CA VAL A 270 13.34 -16.70 10.62
C VAL A 270 14.64 -16.75 9.82
N ASN A 271 15.23 -15.58 9.55
CA ASN A 271 16.49 -15.39 8.82
C ASN A 271 16.50 -16.01 7.40
N ALA A 272 15.35 -16.11 6.74
CA ALA A 272 15.22 -16.69 5.41
C ALA A 272 15.72 -15.73 4.31
N ASP A 273 16.38 -16.26 3.28
CA ASP A 273 16.79 -15.46 2.13
C ASP A 273 15.57 -14.99 1.31
N VAL A 274 15.52 -13.70 0.98
CA VAL A 274 14.42 -13.08 0.22
C VAL A 274 14.20 -13.79 -1.12
N THR A 275 15.24 -14.34 -1.75
CA THR A 275 15.13 -15.10 -3.02
C THR A 275 14.35 -16.40 -2.90
N HIS A 276 14.24 -17.01 -1.72
CA HIS A 276 13.38 -18.18 -1.52
C HIS A 276 11.93 -17.77 -1.33
N ILE A 277 11.68 -16.68 -0.59
CA ILE A 277 10.34 -16.14 -0.37
C ILE A 277 9.71 -15.63 -1.68
N LEU A 278 10.51 -14.97 -2.55
CA LEU A 278 10.05 -14.52 -3.87
C LEU A 278 9.65 -15.67 -4.81
N ARG A 279 10.23 -16.86 -4.66
CA ARG A 279 9.81 -18.06 -5.41
C ARG A 279 8.46 -18.58 -4.91
N LEU A 280 8.29 -18.69 -3.59
CA LEU A 280 7.02 -19.12 -3.00
C LEU A 280 5.88 -18.14 -3.32
N ILE A 281 6.16 -16.83 -3.39
CA ILE A 281 5.18 -15.83 -3.82
C ILE A 281 4.84 -15.99 -5.31
N ASN A 282 5.82 -16.24 -6.19
CA ASN A 282 5.59 -16.54 -7.63
C ASN A 282 4.67 -17.75 -7.83
N GLU A 283 4.91 -18.84 -7.07
CA GLU A 283 4.08 -20.06 -7.10
C GLU A 283 2.63 -19.81 -6.63
N VAL A 284 2.41 -18.88 -5.69
CA VAL A 284 1.07 -18.54 -5.16
C VAL A 284 0.35 -17.47 -6.00
N SER A 285 1.10 -16.51 -6.57
CA SER A 285 0.56 -15.36 -7.32
C SER A 285 0.27 -15.66 -8.79
N GLU A 286 0.93 -16.66 -9.37
CA GLU A 286 0.91 -16.97 -10.80
C GLU A 286 1.55 -15.86 -11.69
N GLU A 287 2.21 -14.85 -11.09
CA GLU A 287 2.98 -13.79 -11.79
C GLU A 287 4.44 -14.20 -12.04
N ASN A 288 5.00 -13.86 -13.21
CA ASN A 288 6.44 -14.11 -13.47
C ASN A 288 7.34 -13.10 -12.77
N ILE A 289 7.85 -13.46 -11.59
CA ILE A 289 8.79 -12.63 -10.83
C ILE A 289 10.24 -12.86 -11.27
N ILE A 290 10.93 -11.79 -11.69
CA ILE A 290 12.37 -11.76 -12.02
C ILE A 290 13.09 -10.86 -11.02
N TRP A 291 14.25 -11.27 -10.50
CA TRP A 291 15.01 -10.50 -9.52
C TRP A 291 16.49 -10.28 -9.90
N ASP A 292 17.01 -9.12 -9.54
CA ASP A 292 18.41 -8.73 -9.72
C ASP A 292 19.37 -9.60 -8.86
N PRO A 293 20.57 -9.99 -9.35
CA PRO A 293 21.58 -10.66 -8.53
C PRO A 293 21.95 -9.90 -7.24
N ALA A 294 21.79 -8.57 -7.20
CA ALA A 294 21.99 -7.73 -6.01
C ALA A 294 21.02 -8.02 -4.83
N ILE A 295 20.04 -8.92 -5.00
CA ILE A 295 19.10 -9.35 -3.95
C ILE A 295 19.61 -10.61 -3.22
N LYS A 296 20.58 -11.34 -3.78
CA LYS A 296 21.15 -12.54 -3.14
C LYS A 296 21.79 -12.18 -1.79
N GLY A 297 21.51 -12.99 -0.76
CA GLY A 297 22.02 -12.77 0.59
C GLY A 297 21.28 -11.73 1.43
N LYS A 298 20.27 -11.02 0.88
CA LYS A 298 19.32 -10.28 1.73
C LYS A 298 18.41 -11.27 2.46
N LYS A 299 18.31 -11.12 3.78
CA LYS A 299 17.54 -12.00 4.67
C LYS A 299 16.46 -11.23 5.39
N VAL A 300 15.36 -11.91 5.71
CA VAL A 300 14.26 -11.32 6.50
C VAL A 300 13.69 -12.34 7.48
N SER A 301 13.19 -11.82 8.60
CA SER A 301 12.45 -12.56 9.62
C SER A 301 11.08 -11.89 9.77
N MET A 302 10.00 -12.63 9.55
CA MET A 302 8.63 -12.13 9.66
C MET A 302 7.64 -13.28 9.82
N ILE A 303 6.53 -13.00 10.49
CA ILE A 303 5.37 -13.90 10.61
C ILE A 303 4.18 -13.15 9.99
N LEU A 304 3.52 -13.78 9.02
CA LEU A 304 2.40 -13.25 8.26
C LEU A 304 1.21 -14.20 8.41
N ASN A 305 0.12 -13.74 9.02
CA ASN A 305 -1.05 -14.54 9.30
C ASN A 305 -2.25 -14.01 8.52
N ASN A 306 -2.76 -14.78 7.55
CA ASN A 306 -3.92 -14.42 6.71
C ASN A 306 -3.74 -13.09 5.95
N VAL A 307 -2.53 -12.83 5.44
CA VAL A 307 -2.17 -11.61 4.70
C VAL A 307 -2.26 -11.88 3.18
N PRO A 308 -2.84 -11.01 2.35
CA PRO A 308 -2.80 -11.15 0.88
C PRO A 308 -1.36 -11.20 0.35
N TRP A 309 -1.08 -12.05 -0.64
CA TRP A 309 0.29 -12.22 -1.16
C TRP A 309 0.89 -10.92 -1.75
N ASP A 310 0.06 -10.02 -2.26
CA ASP A 310 0.45 -8.74 -2.85
C ASP A 310 0.80 -7.68 -1.79
N GLU A 311 0.16 -7.73 -0.61
CA GLU A 311 0.55 -6.99 0.58
C GLU A 311 1.83 -7.55 1.20
N ALA A 312 1.91 -8.88 1.36
CA ALA A 312 3.09 -9.58 1.86
C ALA A 312 4.35 -9.25 1.04
N LEU A 313 4.24 -9.29 -0.29
CA LEU A 313 5.30 -8.89 -1.21
C LEU A 313 5.72 -7.43 -0.98
N GLU A 314 4.77 -6.50 -0.81
CA GLU A 314 5.10 -5.09 -0.55
C GLU A 314 5.81 -4.89 0.81
N LEU A 315 5.44 -5.62 1.85
CA LEU A 315 6.11 -5.60 3.15
C LEU A 315 7.56 -6.12 3.07
N ILE A 316 7.78 -7.25 2.38
CA ILE A 316 9.12 -7.82 2.14
C ILE A 316 10.01 -6.83 1.39
N LEU A 317 9.47 -6.17 0.36
CA LEU A 317 10.20 -5.18 -0.43
C LEU A 317 10.57 -3.94 0.40
N LYS A 318 9.59 -3.37 1.13
CA LYS A 318 9.79 -2.21 2.02
C LYS A 318 10.89 -2.48 3.07
N ASN A 319 10.86 -3.62 3.74
CA ASN A 319 11.84 -3.96 4.79
C ASN A 319 13.27 -4.14 4.25
N ASN A 320 13.42 -4.53 2.99
CA ASN A 320 14.73 -4.86 2.39
C ASN A 320 15.28 -3.76 1.46
N GLU A 321 14.67 -2.56 1.45
CA GLU A 321 14.97 -1.48 0.48
C GLU A 321 14.94 -1.94 -0.99
N LEU A 322 14.02 -2.85 -1.30
CA LEU A 322 13.78 -3.33 -2.66
C LEU A 322 12.54 -2.65 -3.24
N ALA A 323 12.45 -2.66 -4.56
CA ALA A 323 11.30 -2.11 -5.28
C ALA A 323 10.94 -3.01 -6.47
N LYS A 324 9.65 -3.06 -6.81
CA LYS A 324 9.12 -3.82 -7.96
C LYS A 324 8.63 -2.88 -9.06
N ARG A 325 8.93 -3.23 -10.31
CA ARG A 325 8.45 -2.57 -11.54
C ARG A 325 7.79 -3.63 -12.42
N TYR A 326 6.60 -3.33 -12.93
CA TYR A 326 5.93 -4.17 -13.91
C TYR A 326 6.54 -3.92 -15.30
N VAL A 327 6.79 -5.00 -16.04
CA VAL A 327 7.40 -4.98 -17.38
C VAL A 327 6.49 -5.78 -18.32
N GLY A 328 5.86 -5.09 -19.28
CA GLY A 328 4.76 -5.69 -20.04
C GLY A 328 3.56 -6.03 -19.14
N GLN A 329 2.79 -7.05 -19.50
CA GLN A 329 1.53 -7.40 -18.84
C GLN A 329 1.65 -8.44 -17.70
N ASN A 330 2.71 -9.27 -17.68
CA ASN A 330 2.80 -10.42 -16.76
C ASN A 330 4.23 -10.71 -16.26
N ILE A 331 5.08 -9.69 -16.15
CA ILE A 331 6.43 -9.81 -15.57
C ILE A 331 6.64 -8.74 -14.51
N VAL A 332 7.12 -9.16 -13.34
CA VAL A 332 7.47 -8.28 -12.21
C VAL A 332 8.98 -8.31 -12.03
N TRP A 333 9.64 -7.21 -12.37
CA TRP A 333 11.07 -7.06 -12.12
C TRP A 333 11.32 -6.43 -10.75
N ILE A 334 12.13 -7.10 -9.92
CA ILE A 334 12.51 -6.67 -8.59
C ILE A 334 14.00 -6.34 -8.54
N THR A 335 14.34 -5.15 -8.06
CA THR A 335 15.73 -4.70 -7.87
C THR A 335 15.84 -3.83 -6.61
N THR A 336 17.03 -3.32 -6.29
CA THR A 336 17.23 -2.41 -5.15
C THR A 336 16.60 -1.04 -5.43
N LYS A 337 16.07 -0.38 -4.40
CA LYS A 337 15.47 0.96 -4.54
C LYS A 337 16.45 1.98 -5.15
N GLN A 338 17.72 1.91 -4.78
CA GLN A 338 18.79 2.75 -5.36
C GLN A 338 18.93 2.56 -6.87
N LYS A 339 19.02 1.31 -7.34
CA LYS A 339 19.15 0.99 -8.77
C LYS A 339 17.88 1.36 -9.55
N MET A 340 16.70 1.19 -8.95
CA MET A 340 15.44 1.62 -9.56
C MET A 340 15.39 3.15 -9.75
N VAL A 341 15.82 3.94 -8.77
CA VAL A 341 15.89 5.41 -8.90
C VAL A 341 16.87 5.83 -9.99
N GLN A 342 18.01 5.13 -10.12
CA GLN A 342 18.98 5.37 -11.20
C GLN A 342 18.36 5.12 -12.59
N ILE A 343 17.70 3.98 -12.79
CA ILE A 343 17.06 3.63 -14.06
C ILE A 343 15.96 4.64 -14.43
N LEU A 344 15.11 5.02 -13.47
CA LEU A 344 14.04 6.00 -13.72
C LEU A 344 14.60 7.39 -14.04
N ALA A 345 15.65 7.84 -13.34
CA ALA A 345 16.31 9.12 -13.63
C ALA A 345 17.04 9.13 -14.98
N GLU A 346 17.53 7.97 -15.44
CA GLU A 346 18.12 7.81 -16.77
C GLU A 346 17.04 7.87 -17.86
N GLU A 347 15.94 7.14 -17.71
CA GLU A 347 14.77 7.20 -18.60
C GLU A 347 14.17 8.61 -18.69
N GLU A 348 13.99 9.31 -17.56
CA GLU A 348 13.53 10.71 -17.51
C GLU A 348 14.52 11.70 -18.14
N ALA A 349 15.82 11.40 -18.14
CA ALA A 349 16.83 12.21 -18.80
C ALA A 349 16.90 11.93 -20.31
N GLU A 350 16.59 10.72 -20.76
CA GLU A 350 16.52 10.39 -22.19
C GLU A 350 15.26 10.93 -22.86
N THR A 351 14.08 10.79 -22.23
CA THR A 351 12.82 11.35 -22.77
C THR A 351 12.93 12.87 -22.90
N ARG A 352 13.44 13.57 -21.88
CA ARG A 352 13.66 15.03 -21.95
C ARG A 352 14.59 15.44 -23.09
N LYS A 353 15.72 14.74 -23.28
CA LYS A 353 16.63 14.99 -24.41
C LYS A 353 15.97 14.73 -25.77
N MET A 354 14.98 13.84 -25.83
CA MET A 354 14.21 13.56 -27.06
C MET A 354 13.19 14.68 -27.33
N GLU A 355 12.46 15.12 -26.30
CA GLU A 355 11.52 16.25 -26.36
C GLU A 355 12.23 17.57 -26.72
N GLU A 356 13.38 17.86 -26.10
CA GLU A 356 14.21 19.03 -26.40
C GLU A 356 14.68 19.04 -27.87
N LYS A 357 15.06 17.89 -28.42
CA LYS A 357 15.44 17.76 -29.84
C LYS A 357 14.25 17.97 -30.78
N LEU A 358 13.11 17.35 -30.46
CA LEU A 358 11.89 17.46 -31.26
C LEU A 358 11.36 18.90 -31.28
N GLU A 359 11.42 19.60 -30.15
CA GLU A 359 11.04 21.02 -30.08
C GLU A 359 12.01 21.91 -30.87
N GLN A 360 13.32 21.66 -30.80
CA GLN A 360 14.30 22.39 -31.63
C GLN A 360 14.10 22.15 -33.13
N GLU A 361 13.72 20.93 -33.54
CA GLU A 361 13.38 20.62 -34.94
C GLU A 361 12.09 21.32 -35.37
N ARG A 362 11.03 21.26 -34.53
CA ARG A 362 9.77 21.98 -34.75
C ARG A 362 9.98 23.49 -34.89
N GLN A 363 10.83 24.09 -34.05
CA GLN A 363 11.16 25.51 -34.12
C GLN A 363 11.91 25.86 -35.42
N LYS A 364 12.90 25.05 -35.84
CA LYS A 364 13.59 25.25 -37.12
C LYS A 364 12.64 25.19 -38.31
N LEU A 365 11.71 24.23 -38.33
CA LEU A 365 10.69 24.12 -39.39
C LEU A 365 9.73 25.31 -39.40
N ILE A 366 9.29 25.77 -38.22
CA ILE A 366 8.46 26.98 -38.08
C ILE A 366 9.20 28.22 -38.57
N ASP A 367 10.48 28.39 -38.22
CA ASP A 367 11.29 29.55 -38.63
C ASP A 367 11.70 29.49 -40.10
N GLN A 368 11.85 28.31 -40.69
CA GLN A 368 11.99 28.13 -42.13
C GLN A 368 10.68 28.53 -42.85
N ALA A 369 9.52 28.01 -42.42
CA ALA A 369 8.23 28.33 -43.03
C ALA A 369 7.89 29.84 -42.93
N LYS A 370 8.28 30.51 -41.84
CA LYS A 370 8.20 31.99 -41.75
C LYS A 370 9.03 32.67 -42.83
N ARG A 371 10.29 32.26 -43.02
CA ARG A 371 11.18 32.82 -44.05
C ARG A 371 10.64 32.56 -45.45
N GLU A 372 10.14 31.37 -45.74
CA GLU A 372 9.53 31.04 -47.04
C GLU A 372 8.30 31.92 -47.35
N VAL A 373 7.52 32.31 -46.33
CA VAL A 373 6.42 33.28 -46.46
C VAL A 373 6.92 34.73 -46.56
N GLU A 374 8.00 35.10 -45.85
CA GLU A 374 8.57 36.46 -45.87
C GLU A 374 9.35 36.74 -47.17
N ASP A 375 10.06 35.76 -47.72
CA ASP A 375 10.83 35.80 -48.97
C ASP A 375 9.96 35.56 -50.23
N ALA A 376 8.69 35.18 -50.05
CA ALA A 376 7.77 34.93 -51.17
C ALA A 376 7.69 36.12 -52.14
N PRO A 377 7.66 35.87 -53.47
CA PRO A 377 7.59 36.93 -54.45
C PRO A 377 6.23 37.63 -54.40
N LEU A 378 6.25 38.97 -54.45
CA LEU A 378 5.05 39.78 -54.60
C LEU A 378 4.65 39.80 -56.08
N LEU A 379 3.40 39.46 -56.36
CA LEU A 379 2.79 39.46 -57.68
C LEU A 379 1.77 40.59 -57.75
N THR A 380 1.65 41.25 -58.90
CA THR A 380 0.62 42.28 -59.13
C THR A 380 -0.46 41.74 -60.05
N GLU A 381 -1.71 41.78 -59.59
CA GLU A 381 -2.88 41.34 -60.37
C GLU A 381 -4.01 42.39 -60.33
N TYR A 382 -4.81 42.38 -61.39
CA TYR A 382 -5.92 43.30 -61.63
C TYR A 382 -7.23 42.52 -61.54
N LEU A 383 -8.08 42.89 -60.58
CA LEU A 383 -9.38 42.27 -60.35
C LEU A 383 -10.49 43.25 -60.76
N PRO A 384 -11.19 43.04 -61.90
CA PRO A 384 -12.39 43.80 -62.22
C PRO A 384 -13.51 43.47 -61.23
N VAL A 385 -14.46 44.39 -61.08
CA VAL A 385 -15.67 44.27 -60.26
C VAL A 385 -16.86 44.74 -61.11
N ASP A 386 -17.90 43.93 -61.23
CA ASP A 386 -18.97 44.14 -62.23
C ASP A 386 -20.25 44.77 -61.64
N PHE A 387 -20.61 44.43 -60.39
CA PHE A 387 -21.84 44.85 -59.72
C PHE A 387 -21.58 45.79 -58.53
N ALA A 388 -20.49 45.56 -57.78
CA ALA A 388 -20.11 46.37 -56.62
C ALA A 388 -19.10 47.50 -56.97
N LYS A 389 -18.96 48.53 -56.13
CA LYS A 389 -17.90 49.54 -56.31
C LYS A 389 -16.56 49.02 -55.80
N ALA A 390 -15.51 49.16 -56.59
CA ALA A 390 -14.15 48.74 -56.23
C ALA A 390 -13.61 49.41 -54.94
N GLU A 391 -14.09 50.62 -54.60
CA GLU A 391 -13.69 51.31 -53.35
C GLU A 391 -14.36 50.73 -52.10
N GLU A 392 -15.60 50.25 -52.20
CA GLU A 392 -16.35 49.66 -51.09
C GLU A 392 -15.86 48.23 -50.79
N VAL A 393 -15.62 47.43 -51.83
CA VAL A 393 -15.09 46.06 -51.69
C VAL A 393 -13.64 46.05 -51.15
N LYS A 394 -12.85 47.08 -51.46
CA LYS A 394 -11.47 47.25 -51.00
C LYS A 394 -11.33 47.27 -49.48
N GLU A 395 -12.29 47.81 -48.73
CA GLU A 395 -12.22 47.87 -47.26
C GLU A 395 -12.40 46.49 -46.59
N HIS A 396 -12.82 45.47 -47.34
CA HIS A 396 -13.05 44.11 -46.84
C HIS A 396 -11.97 43.11 -47.27
N ILE A 397 -10.96 43.54 -48.04
CA ILE A 397 -9.85 42.69 -48.49
C ILE A 397 -8.70 42.74 -47.47
N VAL A 398 -8.30 41.57 -46.97
CA VAL A 398 -7.10 41.41 -46.14
C VAL A 398 -5.86 41.36 -47.04
N VAL A 399 -4.80 42.09 -46.66
CA VAL A 399 -3.49 42.11 -47.33
C VAL A 399 -2.39 41.76 -46.33
N SER A 400 -1.26 41.26 -46.83
CA SER A 400 -0.09 40.96 -46.01
C SER A 400 0.64 42.23 -45.56
N LYS A 401 1.58 42.08 -44.61
CA LYS A 401 2.44 43.18 -44.13
C LYS A 401 3.31 43.82 -45.23
N ARG A 402 3.52 43.13 -46.36
CA ARG A 402 4.31 43.60 -47.51
C ARG A 402 3.41 44.05 -48.69
N GLY A 403 2.11 43.77 -48.63
CA GLY A 403 1.17 43.99 -49.71
C GLY A 403 0.74 45.46 -49.87
N LYS A 404 0.22 45.80 -51.05
CA LYS A 404 -0.40 47.10 -51.34
C LYS A 404 -1.64 46.94 -52.23
N ILE A 405 -2.71 47.63 -51.87
CA ILE A 405 -4.00 47.62 -52.58
C ILE A 405 -4.43 49.04 -53.00
N THR A 406 -4.84 49.18 -54.26
CA THR A 406 -5.30 50.44 -54.86
C THR A 406 -6.42 50.20 -55.87
N SER A 407 -7.41 51.09 -55.92
CA SER A 407 -8.54 51.05 -56.86
C SER A 407 -8.28 51.98 -58.07
N ASP A 408 -8.60 51.54 -59.29
CA ASP A 408 -8.79 52.44 -60.45
C ASP A 408 -10.30 52.68 -60.67
N PRO A 409 -10.84 53.87 -60.32
CA PRO A 409 -12.26 54.16 -60.50
C PRO A 409 -12.68 54.29 -61.96
N ARG A 410 -11.73 54.47 -62.91
CA ARG A 410 -12.02 54.55 -64.35
C ARG A 410 -12.33 53.18 -64.96
N THR A 411 -11.89 52.10 -64.33
CA THR A 411 -12.08 50.71 -64.80
C THR A 411 -12.78 49.82 -63.78
N ASN A 412 -13.31 50.41 -62.69
CA ASN A 412 -13.86 49.72 -61.52
C ASN A 412 -13.03 48.49 -61.09
N SER A 413 -11.71 48.62 -61.15
CA SER A 413 -10.77 47.50 -60.97
C SER A 413 -9.91 47.70 -59.73
N ILE A 414 -9.75 46.64 -58.95
CA ILE A 414 -8.87 46.59 -57.78
C ILE A 414 -7.52 46.04 -58.22
N ILE A 415 -6.47 46.83 -58.01
CA ILE A 415 -5.07 46.46 -58.25
C ILE A 415 -4.47 46.02 -56.92
N ILE A 416 -4.02 44.77 -56.86
CA ILE A 416 -3.42 44.17 -55.66
C ILE A 416 -1.99 43.76 -56.01
N ASN A 417 -1.02 44.18 -55.19
CA ASN A 417 0.35 43.69 -55.22
C ASN A 417 0.65 42.99 -53.90
N ASP A 418 0.68 41.65 -53.89
CA ASP A 418 0.87 40.83 -52.68
C ASP A 418 1.41 39.43 -53.04
N THR A 419 1.63 38.57 -52.04
CA THR A 419 1.92 37.15 -52.23
C THR A 419 0.70 36.38 -52.77
N ALA A 420 0.94 35.31 -53.54
CA ALA A 420 -0.10 34.58 -54.27
C ALA A 420 -1.30 34.14 -53.40
N SER A 421 -1.04 33.65 -52.18
CA SER A 421 -2.08 33.16 -51.25
C SER A 421 -3.09 34.27 -50.87
N PHE A 422 -2.61 35.49 -50.60
CA PHE A 422 -3.47 36.63 -50.28
C PHE A 422 -4.23 37.13 -51.51
N ILE A 423 -3.67 37.01 -52.72
CA ILE A 423 -4.37 37.33 -53.96
C ILE A 423 -5.52 36.33 -54.22
N GLU A 424 -5.36 35.04 -53.91
CA GLU A 424 -6.45 34.08 -53.98
C GLU A 424 -7.54 34.33 -52.93
N GLU A 425 -7.17 34.69 -51.70
CA GLU A 425 -8.14 35.10 -50.68
C GLU A 425 -8.89 36.39 -51.08
N ALA A 426 -8.19 37.37 -51.66
CA ALA A 426 -8.79 38.58 -52.21
C ALA A 426 -9.76 38.27 -53.36
N LYS A 427 -9.39 37.41 -54.32
CA LYS A 427 -10.29 36.93 -55.40
C LYS A 427 -11.56 36.28 -54.84
N ASN A 428 -11.42 35.43 -53.82
CA ASN A 428 -12.54 34.76 -53.17
C ASN A 428 -13.40 35.73 -52.35
N THR A 429 -12.83 36.83 -51.88
CA THR A 429 -13.53 37.92 -51.19
C THR A 429 -14.31 38.78 -52.18
N VAL A 430 -13.67 39.25 -53.26
CA VAL A 430 -14.35 40.00 -54.36
C VAL A 430 -15.55 39.21 -54.88
N LYS A 431 -15.39 37.92 -55.21
CA LYS A 431 -16.48 37.05 -55.67
C LYS A 431 -17.67 36.87 -54.70
N ARG A 432 -17.52 37.22 -53.41
CA ARG A 432 -18.61 37.17 -52.41
C ARG A 432 -19.35 38.50 -52.29
N PHE A 433 -18.67 39.62 -52.52
CA PHE A 433 -19.27 40.95 -52.50
C PHE A 433 -19.81 41.37 -53.87
N ASP A 434 -19.21 40.88 -54.95
CA ASP A 434 -19.60 41.19 -56.33
C ASP A 434 -20.72 40.26 -56.81
N THR A 435 -21.87 40.37 -56.14
CA THR A 435 -23.10 39.65 -56.48
C THR A 435 -24.24 40.64 -56.75
N PRO A 436 -25.09 40.41 -57.77
CA PRO A 436 -26.23 41.28 -58.05
C PRO A 436 -27.25 41.26 -56.89
N VAL A 437 -27.84 42.43 -56.63
CA VAL A 437 -28.74 42.73 -55.50
C VAL A 437 -30.18 42.92 -55.96
#